data_AF-A0A6I4NUP0-F1
#
_entry.id   AF-A0A6I4NUP0-F1
#
_cell.length_a   1.000
_cell.length_b   1.000
_cell.length_c   1.000
_cell.angle_alpha   90.00
_cell.angle_beta   90.00
_cell.angle_gamma   90.00
#
_symmetry.space_group_name_H-M   'P 1'
#
loop_
_entity.id
_entity.type
_entity.pdbx_description
1 polymer ?
#
loop_
_entity_poly.entity_id
_entity_poly.type
_entity_poly.pdbx_seq_one_letter_code
_entity_poly.pdbx_strand_id
1 'polypeptide(L)'
;MSAPRRVPLLRWEPLPFLVLLVLALGTGVVRPDGPAPLFWAYNALLVAVVIWVLVVVLRPDPARNPDRWGSFESLEHAELVDAPAAVDRELQTLVPVDVQRRQSKIDLARIAAGPSQHAVLVPRSRRWLSPRYRVGVVLEGGGKPRQGGYLQPAADERRREQLDALAQQGRYVRVPVRITGDQQPYGLDLDLSGLDDLDALDPA
;
A
#
# COMPACT_ATOMS: atom_id res chain seq x y z
N MET A 1 15.85 -5.99 12.16
CA MET A 1 15.15 -4.82 12.76
C MET A 1 13.66 -5.08 12.59
N SER A 2 12.85 -4.91 13.63
CA SER A 2 11.42 -5.25 13.54
C SER A 2 10.69 -4.36 12.54
N ALA A 3 9.86 -4.97 11.69
CA ALA A 3 9.10 -4.24 10.68
C ALA A 3 8.16 -3.20 11.33
N PRO A 4 8.17 -1.93 10.88
CA PRO A 4 7.39 -0.87 11.49
C PRO A 4 5.88 -1.16 11.35
N ARG A 5 5.14 -1.06 12.46
CA ARG A 5 3.69 -1.34 12.49
C ARG A 5 2.84 -0.11 12.13
N ARG A 6 3.39 1.08 12.32
CA ARG A 6 2.68 2.36 12.14
C ARG A 6 3.52 3.35 11.34
N VAL A 7 2.83 4.18 10.58
CA VAL A 7 3.44 5.28 9.84
C VAL A 7 3.87 6.36 10.84
N PRO A 8 5.11 6.91 10.75
CA PRO A 8 5.48 8.05 11.56
C PRO A 8 4.60 9.26 11.20
N LEU A 9 4.23 10.07 12.19
CA LEU A 9 3.30 11.21 12.02
C LEU A 9 3.72 12.14 10.86
N LEU A 10 5.01 12.44 10.73
CA LEU A 10 5.55 13.28 9.67
C LEU A 10 5.40 12.67 8.25
N ARG A 11 5.17 11.36 8.13
CA ARG A 11 4.87 10.66 6.87
C ARG A 11 3.39 10.26 6.75
N TRP A 12 2.55 10.71 7.68
CA TRP A 12 1.14 10.43 7.67
C TRP A 12 0.47 11.30 6.60
N GLU A 13 -0.11 10.65 5.58
CA GLU A 13 -0.74 11.28 4.42
C GLU A 13 -1.75 12.40 4.76
N PRO A 14 -2.54 12.31 5.83
CA PRO A 14 -3.48 13.36 6.23
C PRO A 14 -2.83 14.61 6.82
N LEU A 15 -1.57 14.55 7.26
CA LEU A 15 -0.94 15.64 8.02
C LEU A 15 -0.86 16.96 7.22
N PRO A 16 -0.42 16.98 5.95
CA PRO A 16 -0.48 18.19 5.12
C PRO A 16 -1.89 18.81 5.04
N PHE A 17 -2.92 17.99 4.89
CA PHE A 17 -4.31 18.45 4.82
C PHE A 17 -4.80 19.00 6.16
N LEU A 18 -4.41 18.39 7.28
CA LEU A 18 -4.72 18.92 8.62
C LEU A 18 -4.05 20.27 8.85
N VAL A 19 -2.80 20.45 8.42
CA VAL A 19 -2.11 21.73 8.52
C VAL A 19 -2.82 22.79 7.67
N LEU A 20 -3.21 22.46 6.43
CA LEU A 20 -4.00 23.37 5.58
C LEU A 20 -5.37 23.71 6.19
N LEU A 21 -6.05 22.74 6.79
CA LEU A 21 -7.32 22.96 7.48
C LEU A 21 -7.16 23.91 8.66
N VAL A 22 -6.13 23.72 9.48
CA VAL A 22 -5.82 24.61 10.62
C VAL A 22 -5.51 26.02 10.14
N LEU A 23 -4.76 26.15 9.04
CA LEU A 23 -4.54 27.45 8.39
C LEU A 23 -5.85 28.05 7.91
N ALA A 24 -6.67 27.33 7.16
CA ALA A 24 -7.97 27.81 6.69
C ALA A 24 -8.90 28.23 7.83
N LEU A 25 -8.86 27.55 8.98
CA LEU A 25 -9.58 28.01 10.18
C LEU A 25 -8.98 29.31 10.75
N GLY A 26 -7.65 29.45 10.69
CA GLY A 26 -6.93 30.66 11.07
C GLY A 26 -7.31 31.90 10.25
N THR A 27 -7.70 31.76 8.98
CA THR A 27 -8.17 32.91 8.18
C THR A 27 -9.46 33.52 8.74
N GLY A 28 -10.25 32.75 9.48
CA GLY A 28 -11.46 33.27 10.16
C GLY A 28 -11.15 34.14 11.39
N VAL A 29 -9.96 33.99 11.98
CA VAL A 29 -9.52 34.71 13.20
C VAL A 29 -8.67 35.93 12.83
N VAL A 30 -7.83 35.80 11.81
CA VAL A 30 -6.95 36.88 11.36
C VAL A 30 -7.71 37.81 10.42
N ARG A 31 -8.26 38.89 10.98
CA ARG A 31 -8.96 39.93 10.19
C ARG A 31 -7.96 40.86 9.49
N PRO A 32 -8.27 41.32 8.26
CA PRO A 32 -7.45 42.29 7.55
C PRO A 32 -7.34 43.64 8.29
N ASP A 33 -8.35 43.99 9.08
CA ASP A 33 -8.38 45.21 9.89
C ASP A 33 -7.65 45.07 11.25
N GLY A 34 -7.03 43.91 11.50
CA GLY A 34 -6.28 43.64 12.72
C GLY A 34 -4.86 44.24 12.71
N PRO A 35 -4.03 43.93 13.72
CA PRO A 35 -2.65 44.39 13.77
C PRO A 35 -1.87 43.89 12.55
N ALA A 36 -1.37 44.83 11.73
CA ALA A 36 -0.57 44.54 10.53
C ALA A 36 0.54 43.47 10.74
N PRO A 37 1.35 43.47 11.82
CA PRO A 37 2.37 42.43 12.01
C PRO A 37 1.78 41.03 12.17
N LEU A 38 0.60 40.89 12.79
CA LEU A 38 -0.08 39.61 12.96
C LEU A 38 -0.53 39.06 11.59
N PHE A 39 -1.12 39.92 10.76
CA PHE A 39 -1.55 39.57 9.41
C PHE A 39 -0.38 39.09 8.53
N TRP A 40 0.72 39.83 8.53
CA TRP A 40 1.91 39.47 7.75
C TRP A 40 2.59 38.20 8.26
N ALA A 41 2.69 38.02 9.59
CA ALA A 41 3.25 36.79 10.18
C ALA A 41 2.42 35.55 9.79
N TYR A 42 1.09 35.66 9.83
CA TYR A 42 0.19 34.58 9.43
C TYR A 42 0.33 34.26 7.93
N ASN A 43 0.37 35.27 7.05
CA ASN A 43 0.57 35.06 5.61
C ASN A 43 1.93 34.43 5.30
N ALA A 44 3.01 34.87 5.96
CA ALA A 44 4.32 34.26 5.80
C ALA A 44 4.31 32.78 6.19
N LEU A 45 3.64 32.44 7.30
CA LEU A 45 3.47 31.05 7.74
C LEU A 45 2.66 30.22 6.73
N LEU A 46 1.56 30.78 6.20
CA LEU A 46 0.74 30.14 5.17
C LEU A 46 1.58 29.80 3.94
N VAL A 47 2.33 30.76 3.41
CA VAL A 47 3.20 30.56 2.24
C VAL A 47 4.27 29.51 2.54
N ALA A 48 4.92 29.58 3.70
CA ALA A 48 5.93 28.59 4.11
C ALA A 48 5.35 27.16 4.16
N VAL A 49 4.14 27.00 4.70
CA VAL A 49 3.45 25.72 4.74
C VAL A 49 3.09 25.22 3.35
N VAL A 50 2.56 26.08 2.48
CA VAL A 50 2.23 25.71 1.09
C VAL A 50 3.48 25.21 0.37
N ILE A 51 4.60 25.92 0.48
CA ILE A 51 5.88 25.50 -0.10
C ILE A 51 6.31 24.15 0.48
N TRP A 52 6.21 23.97 1.79
CA TRP A 52 6.54 22.71 2.44
C TRP A 52 5.68 21.54 1.95
N VAL A 53 4.37 21.73 1.82
CA VAL A 53 3.45 20.71 1.27
C VAL A 53 3.81 20.38 -0.17
N LEU A 54 4.07 21.37 -1.01
CA LEU A 54 4.50 21.16 -2.40
C LEU A 54 5.79 20.33 -2.46
N VAL A 55 6.78 20.64 -1.63
CA VAL A 55 8.04 19.87 -1.56
C VAL A 55 7.78 18.41 -1.13
N VAL A 56 6.93 18.18 -0.13
CA VAL A 56 6.60 16.83 0.35
C VAL A 56 5.88 16.02 -0.73
N VAL A 57 4.94 16.63 -1.46
CA VAL A 57 4.17 15.96 -2.52
C VAL A 57 5.01 15.70 -3.77
N LEU A 58 5.83 16.68 -4.17
CA LEU A 58 6.63 16.64 -5.40
C LEU A 58 7.92 15.84 -5.26
N ARG A 59 8.42 15.60 -4.04
CA ARG A 59 9.65 14.84 -3.85
C ARG A 59 9.50 13.42 -4.44
N PRO A 60 10.31 13.05 -5.45
CA PRO A 60 10.41 11.67 -5.88
C PRO A 60 11.10 10.89 -4.77
N ASP A 61 10.47 9.79 -4.33
CA ASP A 61 11.09 8.88 -3.37
C ASP A 61 11.62 7.67 -4.16
N PRO A 62 12.94 7.48 -4.31
CA PRO A 62 13.49 6.38 -5.11
C PRO A 62 13.43 5.01 -4.41
N ALA A 63 13.19 4.94 -3.09
CA ALA A 63 13.04 3.67 -2.34
C ALA A 63 11.59 3.16 -2.35
N ARG A 64 10.92 3.35 -3.49
CA ARG A 64 9.49 3.62 -3.62
C ARG A 64 8.64 2.38 -3.39
N ASN A 65 8.01 2.29 -2.22
CA ASN A 65 6.90 1.38 -2.00
C ASN A 65 5.85 1.60 -3.12
N PRO A 66 5.47 0.57 -3.90
CA PRO A 66 4.57 0.71 -5.03
C PRO A 66 3.14 1.13 -4.63
N ASP A 67 2.83 1.14 -3.33
CA ASP A 67 1.61 1.70 -2.77
C ASP A 67 1.78 3.18 -2.36
N ARG A 68 1.79 4.11 -3.34
CA ARG A 68 1.62 5.53 -3.02
C ARG A 68 0.13 5.81 -2.84
N TRP A 69 -0.28 6.24 -1.65
CA TRP A 69 -1.64 6.72 -1.37
C TRP A 69 -2.78 5.68 -1.52
N GLY A 70 -2.49 4.38 -1.49
CA GLY A 70 -3.51 3.35 -1.73
C GLY A 70 -3.77 3.10 -3.23
N SER A 71 -2.97 3.70 -4.13
CA SER A 71 -2.96 3.43 -5.57
C SER A 71 -1.65 2.77 -5.99
N PHE A 72 -1.79 1.53 -6.47
CA PHE A 72 -0.73 0.81 -7.15
C PHE A 72 -0.72 1.25 -8.61
N GLU A 73 0.15 2.17 -8.96
CA GLU A 73 0.21 2.71 -10.32
C GLU A 73 1.16 1.92 -11.23
N SER A 74 2.28 1.40 -10.69
CA SER A 74 3.24 0.61 -11.46
C SER A 74 4.04 -0.35 -10.56
N LEU A 75 4.35 -1.52 -11.10
CA LEU A 75 5.30 -2.51 -10.55
C LEU A 75 6.60 -2.58 -11.39
N GLU A 76 6.79 -1.70 -12.37
CA GLU A 76 7.88 -1.79 -13.36
C GLU A 76 9.30 -1.66 -12.77
N HIS A 77 9.40 -1.14 -11.55
CA HIS A 77 10.69 -0.93 -10.86
C HIS A 77 10.89 -1.92 -9.70
N ALA A 78 9.96 -2.86 -9.52
CA ALA A 78 10.02 -3.88 -8.47
C ALA A 78 10.64 -5.16 -9.04
N GLU A 79 11.66 -5.70 -8.37
CA GLU A 79 12.16 -7.03 -8.70
C GLU A 79 11.17 -8.06 -8.16
N LEU A 80 10.52 -8.81 -9.05
CA LEU A 80 9.53 -9.82 -8.67
C LEU A 80 10.23 -11.16 -8.44
N VAL A 81 10.12 -11.67 -7.23
CA VAL A 81 10.63 -12.99 -6.84
C VAL A 81 9.45 -13.95 -6.81
N ASP A 82 9.52 -14.99 -7.61
CA ASP A 82 8.50 -16.04 -7.63
C ASP A 82 8.65 -16.94 -6.42
N ALA A 83 7.58 -17.08 -5.62
CA ALA A 83 7.54 -18.10 -4.59
C ALA A 83 7.57 -19.49 -5.25
N PRO A 84 8.51 -20.38 -4.87
CA PRO A 84 8.63 -21.73 -5.43
C PRO A 84 7.54 -22.68 -4.91
N ALA A 85 6.27 -22.36 -5.13
CA ALA A 85 5.13 -23.28 -5.08
C ALA A 85 3.91 -22.56 -5.68
N ALA A 86 3.09 -23.10 -6.58
CA ALA A 86 3.16 -24.30 -7.38
C ALA A 86 2.35 -23.99 -8.65
N VAL A 87 3.01 -23.94 -9.81
CA VAL A 87 2.30 -23.81 -11.09
C VAL A 87 1.47 -25.09 -11.38
N ASP A 88 1.75 -26.20 -10.68
CA ASP A 88 1.18 -27.54 -10.93
C ASP A 88 0.67 -28.32 -9.69
N ARG A 89 0.59 -27.73 -8.47
CA ARG A 89 0.00 -28.41 -7.30
C ARG A 89 -1.26 -27.70 -6.81
N GLU A 90 -2.24 -28.50 -6.37
CA GLU A 90 -3.40 -28.01 -5.61
C GLU A 90 -2.93 -27.06 -4.50
N LEU A 91 -3.48 -25.85 -4.50
CA LEU A 91 -3.18 -24.76 -3.56
C LEU A 91 -3.28 -25.30 -2.12
N GLN A 92 -2.15 -25.53 -1.46
CA GLN A 92 -2.14 -26.28 -0.19
C GLN A 92 -2.52 -25.42 1.01
N THR A 93 -2.25 -24.11 0.95
CA THR A 93 -2.55 -23.18 2.05
C THR A 93 -3.29 -21.95 1.53
N LEU A 94 -4.60 -22.09 1.34
CA LEU A 94 -5.48 -21.01 0.93
C LEU A 94 -5.66 -20.01 2.09
N VAL A 95 -5.07 -18.83 1.96
CA VAL A 95 -5.29 -17.73 2.91
C VAL A 95 -6.30 -16.75 2.33
N PRO A 96 -7.48 -16.57 2.96
CA PRO A 96 -8.48 -15.64 2.48
C PRO A 96 -8.00 -14.20 2.65
N VAL A 97 -8.33 -13.32 1.70
CA VAL A 97 -7.98 -11.89 1.72
C VAL A 97 -9.19 -11.04 2.13
N ASP A 98 -8.96 -9.92 2.81
CA ASP A 98 -10.01 -8.91 3.04
C ASP A 98 -10.28 -8.10 1.76
N VAL A 99 -11.39 -8.45 1.10
CA VAL A 99 -11.81 -8.00 -0.25
C VAL A 99 -13.01 -7.04 -0.25
N GLN A 100 -13.61 -6.75 0.92
CA GLN A 100 -14.95 -6.17 1.02
C GLN A 100 -15.14 -4.82 0.30
N ARG A 101 -14.09 -4.00 0.16
CA ARG A 101 -14.17 -2.65 -0.45
C ARG A 101 -13.59 -2.54 -1.86
N ARG A 102 -13.19 -3.67 -2.47
CA ARG A 102 -12.43 -3.67 -3.75
C ARG A 102 -13.01 -4.60 -4.82
N GLN A 103 -14.29 -4.95 -4.68
CA GLN A 103 -14.99 -5.88 -5.56
C GLN A 103 -14.89 -5.52 -7.05
N SER A 104 -15.05 -4.25 -7.41
CA SER A 104 -14.90 -3.80 -8.80
C SER A 104 -13.49 -3.98 -9.38
N LYS A 105 -12.44 -3.85 -8.54
CA LYS A 105 -11.05 -4.09 -8.97
C LYS A 105 -10.78 -5.57 -9.17
N ILE A 106 -11.37 -6.42 -8.33
CA ILE A 106 -11.28 -7.88 -8.42
C ILE A 106 -12.02 -8.38 -9.67
N ASP A 107 -13.21 -7.84 -9.93
CA ASP A 107 -14.00 -8.15 -11.12
C ASP A 107 -13.23 -7.83 -12.41
N LEU A 108 -12.64 -6.62 -12.48
CA LEU A 108 -11.81 -6.23 -13.62
C LEU A 108 -10.56 -7.10 -13.79
N ALA A 109 -9.94 -7.52 -12.69
CA ALA A 109 -8.79 -8.43 -12.76
C ALA A 109 -9.23 -9.83 -13.27
N ARG A 110 -10.36 -10.34 -12.79
CA ARG A 110 -10.95 -11.61 -13.22
C ARG A 110 -11.28 -11.59 -14.72
N ILE A 111 -11.88 -10.51 -15.21
CA ILE A 111 -12.21 -10.36 -16.64
C ILE A 111 -10.93 -10.34 -17.48
N ALA A 112 -9.87 -9.71 -16.98
CA ALA A 112 -8.66 -9.50 -17.76
C ALA A 112 -7.69 -10.70 -17.79
N ALA A 113 -7.63 -11.52 -16.74
CA ALA A 113 -6.68 -12.64 -16.63
C ALA A 113 -7.30 -13.97 -16.19
N GLY A 114 -8.60 -14.01 -15.94
CA GLY A 114 -9.31 -15.21 -15.48
C GLY A 114 -9.33 -15.38 -13.96
N PRO A 115 -9.89 -16.51 -13.48
CA PRO A 115 -10.05 -16.79 -12.05
C PRO A 115 -8.76 -17.26 -11.36
N SER A 116 -7.78 -17.77 -12.10
CA SER A 116 -6.47 -18.17 -11.58
C SER A 116 -5.41 -17.24 -12.16
N GLN A 117 -4.72 -16.50 -11.29
CA GLN A 117 -3.70 -15.55 -11.70
C GLN A 117 -2.62 -15.43 -10.62
N HIS A 118 -1.70 -14.48 -10.78
CA HIS A 118 -0.70 -14.18 -9.77
C HIS A 118 -1.02 -12.88 -9.02
N ALA A 119 -0.61 -12.85 -7.76
CA ALA A 119 -0.65 -11.67 -6.92
C ALA A 119 0.74 -11.35 -6.38
N VAL A 120 1.06 -10.07 -6.32
CA VAL A 120 2.26 -9.56 -5.67
C VAL A 120 1.91 -9.12 -4.25
N LEU A 121 2.70 -9.58 -3.28
CA LEU A 121 2.59 -9.19 -1.89
C LEU A 121 3.42 -7.94 -1.64
N VAL A 122 2.75 -6.87 -1.21
CA VAL A 122 3.39 -5.57 -0.98
C VAL A 122 3.34 -5.24 0.51
N PRO A 123 4.46 -5.32 1.25
CA PRO A 123 4.51 -4.89 2.64
C PRO A 123 4.42 -3.37 2.73
N ARG A 124 4.12 -2.87 3.94
CA ARG A 124 3.91 -1.43 4.21
C ARG A 124 2.79 -0.80 3.36
N SER A 125 1.86 -1.60 2.85
CA SER A 125 0.63 -1.10 2.23
C SER A 125 -0.32 -0.55 3.31
N ARG A 126 -1.13 0.45 2.96
CA ARG A 126 -2.07 1.06 3.91
C ARG A 126 -3.39 1.46 3.27
N ARG A 127 -4.42 1.52 4.12
CA ARG A 127 -5.62 2.30 3.79
C ARG A 127 -5.27 3.78 3.97
N TRP A 128 -5.74 4.64 3.06
CA TRP A 128 -5.45 6.08 3.04
C TRP A 128 -5.52 6.76 4.43
N LEU A 129 -6.57 6.45 5.22
CA LEU A 129 -6.77 7.05 6.55
C LEU A 129 -6.18 6.22 7.72
N SER A 130 -5.66 5.02 7.47
CA SER A 130 -5.15 4.17 8.55
C SER A 130 -3.68 4.48 8.83
N PRO A 131 -3.29 4.71 10.09
CA PRO A 131 -1.89 4.81 10.45
C PRO A 131 -1.18 3.45 10.50
N ARG A 132 -1.92 2.33 10.34
CA ARG A 132 -1.39 0.97 10.49
C ARG A 132 -0.97 0.40 9.14
N TYR A 133 0.28 -0.09 9.09
CA TYR A 133 0.78 -0.85 7.95
C TYR A 133 0.21 -2.27 7.93
N ARG A 134 -0.06 -2.74 6.72
CA ARG A 134 -0.51 -4.10 6.40
C ARG A 134 0.22 -4.59 5.14
N VAL A 135 0.18 -5.89 4.90
CA VAL A 135 0.58 -6.44 3.61
C VAL A 135 -0.59 -6.34 2.65
N GLY A 136 -0.40 -5.58 1.57
CA GLY A 136 -1.34 -5.42 0.48
C GLY A 136 -1.18 -6.55 -0.52
N VAL A 137 -2.29 -6.94 -1.14
CA VAL A 137 -2.34 -7.98 -2.18
C VAL A 137 -2.68 -7.29 -3.49
N VAL A 138 -1.80 -7.40 -4.48
CA VAL A 138 -1.93 -6.73 -5.78
C VAL A 138 -2.02 -7.78 -6.87
N LEU A 139 -3.10 -7.79 -7.63
CA LEU A 139 -3.33 -8.70 -8.74
C LEU A 139 -2.58 -8.20 -9.98
N GLU A 140 -1.82 -9.07 -10.63
CA GLU A 140 -1.01 -8.74 -11.83
C GLU A 140 -1.82 -8.89 -13.14
N GLY A 141 -3.06 -9.36 -13.08
CA GLY A 141 -3.88 -9.66 -14.26
C GLY A 141 -4.18 -8.44 -15.14
N GLY A 142 -3.98 -8.59 -16.45
CA GLY A 142 -4.44 -7.63 -17.45
C GLY A 142 -3.57 -6.38 -17.63
N GLY A 143 -2.25 -6.51 -17.49
CA GLY A 143 -1.26 -5.49 -17.82
C GLY A 143 -1.24 -4.24 -16.92
N LYS A 144 -2.10 -4.18 -15.90
CA LYS A 144 -2.12 -3.12 -14.89
C LYS A 144 -2.30 -3.72 -13.50
N PRO A 145 -1.45 -3.37 -12.52
CA PRO A 145 -1.59 -3.86 -11.15
C PRO A 145 -2.91 -3.39 -10.55
N ARG A 146 -3.69 -4.31 -9.99
CA ARG A 146 -4.98 -4.01 -9.34
C ARG A 146 -4.98 -4.50 -7.92
N GLN A 147 -5.10 -3.60 -6.95
CA GLN A 147 -5.13 -3.99 -5.55
C GLN A 147 -6.39 -4.82 -5.24
N GLY A 148 -6.18 -6.08 -4.84
CA GLY A 148 -7.21 -7.04 -4.47
C GLY A 148 -7.63 -6.93 -3.01
N GLY A 149 -6.72 -6.54 -2.10
CA GLY A 149 -7.06 -6.43 -0.68
C GLY A 149 -5.85 -6.37 0.23
N TYR A 150 -6.02 -6.89 1.44
CA TYR A 150 -4.97 -7.04 2.46
C TYR A 150 -4.98 -8.44 3.03
N LEU A 151 -3.80 -8.94 3.41
CA LEU A 151 -3.70 -10.19 4.17
C LEU A 151 -4.48 -10.09 5.49
N GLN A 152 -5.03 -11.23 5.92
CA GLN A 152 -5.66 -11.37 7.23
C GLN A 152 -4.66 -11.09 8.36
N PRO A 153 -5.11 -10.56 9.51
CA PRO A 153 -4.21 -10.15 10.59
C PRO A 153 -3.22 -11.23 11.04
N ALA A 154 -3.66 -12.49 11.10
CA ALA A 154 -2.82 -13.61 11.54
C ALA A 154 -1.74 -14.02 10.51
N ALA A 155 -2.01 -13.84 9.21
CA ALA A 155 -1.04 -14.09 8.14
C ALA A 155 -0.09 -12.90 7.97
N ASP A 156 -0.62 -11.68 8.07
CA ASP A 156 0.15 -10.43 8.09
C ASP A 156 1.15 -10.44 9.25
N GLU A 157 0.74 -10.75 10.49
CA GLU A 157 1.66 -10.75 11.63
C GLU A 157 2.80 -11.78 11.50
N ARG A 158 2.53 -12.95 10.93
CA ARG A 158 3.54 -14.00 10.71
C ARG A 158 4.55 -13.66 9.62
N ARG A 159 4.08 -13.10 8.48
CA ARG A 159 4.91 -12.92 7.27
C ARG A 159 5.48 -11.52 7.11
N ARG A 160 5.02 -10.55 7.90
CA ARG A 160 5.38 -9.14 7.71
C ARG A 160 6.87 -8.89 7.79
N GLU A 161 7.57 -9.48 8.76
CA GLU A 161 9.01 -9.22 8.92
C GLU A 161 9.81 -9.75 7.74
N GLN A 162 9.51 -10.96 7.29
CA GLN A 162 10.10 -11.60 6.10
C GLN A 162 9.86 -10.75 4.84
N LEU A 163 8.62 -10.39 4.56
CA LEU A 163 8.27 -9.58 3.39
C LEU A 163 8.87 -8.18 3.45
N ASP A 164 8.92 -7.56 4.63
CA ASP A 164 9.52 -6.23 4.82
C ASP A 164 11.02 -6.22 4.55
N ALA A 165 11.73 -7.31 4.89
CA ALA A 165 13.15 -7.47 4.59
C ALA A 165 13.40 -7.52 3.07
N LEU A 166 12.61 -8.31 2.34
CA LEU A 166 12.70 -8.39 0.87
C LEU A 166 12.37 -7.04 0.21
N ALA A 167 11.32 -6.36 0.68
CA ALA A 167 10.95 -5.06 0.12
C ALA A 167 11.98 -3.96 0.40
N GLN A 168 12.77 -4.05 1.48
CA GLN A 168 13.90 -3.14 1.71
C GLN A 168 15.01 -3.31 0.66
N GLN A 169 15.09 -4.47 0.02
CA GLN A 169 15.98 -4.76 -1.09
C GLN A 169 15.35 -4.43 -2.46
N GLY A 170 14.11 -3.91 -2.50
CA GLY A 170 13.37 -3.68 -3.74
C GLY A 170 12.75 -4.94 -4.35
N ARG A 171 12.77 -6.06 -3.61
CA ARG A 171 12.27 -7.36 -4.04
C ARG A 171 10.88 -7.62 -3.47
N TYR A 172 9.96 -8.06 -4.31
CA TYR A 172 8.57 -8.32 -3.94
C TYR A 172 8.17 -9.72 -4.35
N VAL A 173 7.43 -10.41 -3.47
CA VAL A 173 7.08 -11.81 -3.70
C VAL A 173 5.82 -11.91 -4.53
N ARG A 174 5.90 -12.68 -5.63
CA ARG A 174 4.76 -13.08 -6.44
C ARG A 174 4.29 -14.46 -6.00
N VAL A 175 2.99 -14.57 -5.71
CA VAL A 175 2.32 -15.77 -5.24
C VAL A 175 1.11 -16.11 -6.12
N PRO A 176 0.78 -17.40 -6.30
CA PRO A 176 -0.46 -17.79 -6.96
C PRO A 176 -1.69 -17.30 -6.17
N VAL A 177 -2.71 -16.81 -6.89
CA VAL A 177 -3.99 -16.40 -6.32
C VAL A 177 -5.14 -16.97 -7.13
N ARG A 178 -6.16 -17.44 -6.40
CA ARG A 178 -7.43 -17.87 -6.98
C ARG A 178 -8.53 -16.91 -6.55
N ILE A 179 -9.26 -16.39 -7.51
CA ILE A 179 -10.50 -15.65 -7.29
C ILE A 179 -11.62 -16.67 -7.12
N THR A 180 -12.27 -16.66 -5.96
CA THR A 180 -13.43 -17.52 -5.67
C THR A 180 -14.74 -16.74 -5.81
N GLY A 181 -15.80 -17.44 -6.19
CA GLY A 181 -17.12 -16.87 -6.46
C GLY A 181 -17.36 -16.57 -7.94
N ASP A 182 -18.55 -16.94 -8.41
CA ASP A 182 -18.95 -16.73 -9.81
C ASP A 182 -19.56 -15.35 -10.04
N GLN A 183 -20.07 -14.73 -8.97
CA GLN A 183 -20.64 -13.38 -8.93
C GLN A 183 -20.22 -12.69 -7.63
N GLN A 184 -20.39 -11.36 -7.56
CA GLN A 184 -20.07 -10.61 -6.35
C GLN A 184 -20.92 -11.11 -5.15
N PRO A 185 -20.33 -11.24 -3.94
CA PRO A 185 -18.95 -10.89 -3.59
C PRO A 185 -17.92 -11.96 -3.97
N TYR A 186 -16.83 -11.53 -4.60
CA TYR A 186 -15.66 -12.36 -4.89
C TYR A 186 -14.79 -12.53 -3.65
N GLY A 187 -14.25 -13.74 -3.47
CA GLY A 187 -13.16 -14.07 -2.57
C GLY A 187 -11.81 -14.09 -3.29
N LEU A 188 -10.73 -13.96 -2.53
CA LEU A 188 -9.37 -14.17 -3.02
C LEU A 188 -8.68 -15.12 -2.06
N ASP A 189 -8.16 -16.21 -2.59
CA ASP A 189 -7.38 -17.18 -1.85
C ASP A 189 -5.96 -17.20 -2.41
N LEU A 190 -5.00 -16.92 -1.54
CA LEU A 190 -3.57 -16.89 -1.86
C LEU A 190 -2.92 -18.20 -1.43
N ASP A 191 -2.02 -18.73 -2.23
CA ASP A 191 -1.12 -19.80 -1.79
C ASP A 191 0.17 -19.21 -1.25
N LEU A 192 0.36 -19.34 0.06
CA LEU A 192 1.55 -18.84 0.76
C LEU A 192 2.54 -19.96 1.09
N SER A 193 2.33 -21.18 0.62
CA SER A 193 3.20 -22.34 0.94
C SER A 193 4.64 -22.12 0.47
N GLY A 194 4.83 -21.55 -0.72
CA GLY A 194 6.16 -21.29 -1.29
C GLY A 194 6.95 -20.18 -0.58
N LEU A 195 6.37 -19.46 0.38
CA LEU A 195 7.10 -18.44 1.15
C LEU A 195 8.05 -19.04 2.19
N ASP A 196 7.77 -20.26 2.68
CA ASP A 196 8.67 -20.93 3.63
C ASP A 196 9.98 -21.36 2.97
N ASP A 197 9.92 -21.71 1.69
CA ASP A 197 11.08 -22.15 0.91
C ASP A 197 11.95 -20.97 0.41
N LEU A 198 11.40 -19.74 0.37
CA LEU A 198 12.17 -18.54 0.00
C LEU A 198 13.26 -18.23 1.03
N ASP A 199 13.03 -18.52 2.32
CA ASP A 199 14.04 -18.37 3.37
C ASP A 199 15.19 -19.39 3.22
N ALA A 200 14.92 -20.53 2.57
CA ALA A 200 15.93 -21.56 2.31
C ALA A 200 16.81 -21.26 1.08
N LEU A 201 16.30 -20.44 0.15
CA LEU A 201 16.99 -20.08 -1.09
C LEU A 201 17.89 -18.85 -0.97
N ASP A 202 17.69 -18.03 0.08
CA ASP A 202 18.48 -16.83 0.30
C ASP A 202 18.95 -16.74 1.77
N PRO A 203 19.91 -17.60 2.18
CA PRO A 203 20.52 -17.50 3.50
C PRO A 203 21.47 -16.31 3.51
N ALA A 204 20.95 -15.12 3.84
CA ALA A 204 21.77 -13.97 4.18
C ALA A 204 22.42 -14.14 5.57
#